data_AF-A0A183LSP3-F1
#
_entry.id   AF-A0A183LSP3-F1
#
_cell.length_a   1.000
_cell.length_b   1.000
_cell.length_c   1.000
_cell.angle_alpha   90.00
_cell.angle_beta   90.00
_cell.angle_gamma   90.00
#
_symmetry.space_group_name_H-M   'P 1'
#
loop_
_entity.id
_entity.type
_entity.pdbx_description
1 polymer ?
#
loop_
_entity_poly.entity_id
_entity_poly.type
_entity_poly.pdbx_seq_one_letter_code
_entity_poly.pdbx_strand_id
1 'polypeptide(L)' 'MLSCIKFVKEKLLQLIYEQLKYKNRLNFISFNSNVNAWHNHLQSTTECNLKVGFM' A
#
# COMPACT_ATOMS: atom_id res chain seq x y z
N MET A 1 -13.69 10.56 15.99
CA MET A 1 -13.88 9.57 14.90
C MET A 1 -13.02 9.89 13.67
N LEU A 2 -13.05 11.12 13.12
CA LEU A 2 -12.11 11.57 12.05
C LEU A 2 -10.62 11.44 12.44
N SER A 3 -10.29 11.64 13.72
CA SER A 3 -8.94 11.52 14.26
C SER A 3 -8.37 10.10 14.17
N CYS A 4 -9.18 9.07 14.39
CA CYS A 4 -8.74 7.68 14.37
C CYS A 4 -8.39 7.22 12.96
N ILE A 5 -9.20 7.57 11.96
CA ILE A 5 -8.93 7.25 10.55
C ILE A 5 -7.66 7.96 10.09
N LYS A 6 -7.46 9.22 10.47
CA LYS A 6 -6.24 9.96 10.14
C LYS A 6 -5.01 9.27 10.72
N PHE A 7 -5.05 8.90 12.00
CA PHE A 7 -3.95 8.18 12.65
C PHE A 7 -3.65 6.85 11.97
N VAL A 8 -4.67 6.05 11.65
CA VAL A 8 -4.48 4.75 10.96
C VAL A 8 -3.86 4.95 9.59
N LYS A 9 -4.30 5.96 8.82
CA LYS A 9 -3.72 6.28 7.51
C LYS A 9 -2.24 6.67 7.62
N GLU A 10 -1.90 7.51 8.59
CA GLU A 10 -0.52 7.94 8.82
C GLU A 10 0.39 6.76 9.20
N LYS A 11 -0.06 5.89 10.11
CA LYS A 11 0.70 4.71 10.52
C LYS A 11 0.82 3.67 9.41
N LEU A 12 -0.22 3.47 8.63
CA LEU A 12 -0.18 2.57 7.48
C LEU A 12 0.81 3.09 6.42
N LEU A 13 0.80 4.39 6.14
CA LEU A 13 1.74 5.00 5.20
C LEU A 13 3.19 4.84 5.68
N GLN A 14 3.45 5.06 6.97
CA GLN A 14 4.77 4.84 7.56
C GLN A 14 5.24 3.38 7.37
N LEU A 15 4.35 2.41 7.67
CA LEU A 15 4.65 0.99 7.50
C LEU A 15 4.99 0.66 6.03
N ILE A 16 4.23 1.19 5.08
CA ILE A 16 4.48 0.99 3.65
C ILE A 16 5.88 1.50 3.25
N TYR A 17 6.24 2.70 3.68
CA TYR A 17 7.58 3.25 3.42
C TYR A 17 8.70 2.40 4.02
N GLU A 18 8.50 1.86 5.22
CA GLU A 18 9.47 0.95 5.84
C GLU A 18 9.58 -0.37 5.05
N GLN A 19 8.47 -0.96 4.61
CA GLN A 19 8.52 -2.19 3.81
C GLN A 19 9.20 -1.98 2.45
N LEU A 20 8.99 -0.83 1.81
CA LEU A 20 9.61 -0.48 0.53
C LEU A 20 11.15 -0.45 0.59
N LYS A 21 11.74 -0.15 1.76
CA LYS A 21 13.20 -0.14 1.94
C LYS A 21 13.82 -1.54 1.91
N TYR A 22 13.09 -2.56 2.36
CA TYR A 22 13.63 -3.90 2.59
C TYR A 22 13.02 -4.97 1.67
N LYS A 23 11.92 -4.67 0.98
CA LYS A 23 11.25 -5.59 0.06
C LYS A 23 11.44 -5.10 -1.37
N ASN A 24 11.90 -6.01 -2.23
CA ASN A 24 12.03 -5.77 -3.68
C ASN A 24 10.71 -6.00 -4.43
N ARG A 25 9.72 -6.66 -3.80
CA ARG A 25 8.40 -6.89 -4.37
C ARG A 25 7.30 -6.77 -3.30
N LEU A 26 6.15 -6.23 -3.65
CA LEU A 26 4.97 -6.12 -2.78
C LEU A 26 3.66 -6.11 -3.56
N ASN A 27 2.55 -6.32 -2.85
CA ASN A 27 1.21 -6.06 -3.37
C ASN A 27 0.31 -5.56 -2.23
N PHE A 28 -0.70 -4.77 -2.55
CA PHE A 28 -1.70 -4.32 -1.59
C PHE A 28 -3.04 -4.98 -1.88
N ILE A 29 -3.69 -5.48 -0.83
CA ILE A 29 -5.02 -6.06 -0.90
C ILE A 29 -5.88 -5.30 0.11
N SER A 30 -6.91 -4.64 -0.40
CA SER A 30 -7.94 -4.02 0.42
C SER A 30 -9.16 -4.94 0.48
N PHE A 31 -9.78 -5.04 1.64
CA PHE A 31 -10.93 -5.92 1.84
C PHE A 31 -11.96 -5.25 2.76
N ASN A 32 -13.23 -5.49 2.44
CA ASN A 32 -14.38 -5.25 3.31
C ASN A 32 -15.49 -6.21 2.85
N SER A 33 -16.63 -5.72 2.34
CA SER A 33 -17.63 -6.55 1.65
C SER A 33 -17.10 -7.20 0.37
N ASN A 34 -16.12 -6.56 -0.27
CA ASN A 34 -15.43 -7.05 -1.46
C ASN A 34 -13.92 -7.02 -1.24
N VAL A 35 -13.18 -7.80 -2.03
CA VAL A 35 -11.71 -7.83 -2.04
C VAL A 35 -11.22 -7.15 -3.32
N ASN A 36 -10.36 -6.14 -3.17
CA ASN A 36 -9.71 -5.46 -4.28
C ASN A 36 -8.20 -5.51 -4.10
N ALA A 37 -7.50 -6.09 -5.07
CA ALA A 37 -6.04 -6.08 -5.12
C ALA A 37 -5.55 -4.90 -5.97
N TRP A 38 -4.44 -4.30 -5.58
CA TRP A 38 -3.78 -3.27 -6.37
C TRP A 38 -3.26 -3.83 -7.70
N HIS A 39 -2.67 -5.02 -7.66
CA HIS A 39 -2.33 -5.82 -8.84
C HIS A 39 -2.68 -7.29 -8.61
N ASN A 40 -2.81 -8.07 -9.69
CA ASN A 40 -3.08 -9.51 -9.62
C ASN A 40 -1.91 -10.33 -9.04
N HIS A 41 -0.72 -9.74 -8.88
CA HIS A 41 0.50 -10.40 -8.38
C HIS A 41 1.43 -9.40 -7.69
N LEU A 42 2.47 -9.91 -7.03
CA LEU A 42 3.54 -9.10 -6.42
C LEU A 42 4.28 -8.26 -7.46
N GLN A 43 4.21 -6.94 -7.31
CA GLN A 43 4.90 -5.96 -8.14
C GLN A 43 6.28 -5.62 -7.60
N SER A 44 7.22 -5.35 -8.51
CA SER A 44 8.55 -4.86 -8.12
C SER A 44 8.43 -3.44 -7.54
N THR A 45 9.23 -3.12 -6.51
CA THR A 45 9.18 -1.83 -5.80
C THR A 45 9.94 -0.70 -6.52
N THR A 46 10.06 -0.78 -7.85
CA THR A 46 10.67 0.27 -8.66
C THR A 46 9.78 1.51 -8.71
N GLU A 47 10.36 2.69 -8.86
CA GLU A 47 9.61 3.95 -8.91
C GLU A 47 8.51 3.96 -9.99
N CYS A 48 8.76 3.32 -11.13
CA CYS A 48 7.78 3.20 -12.22
C CYS A 48 6.51 2.48 -11.77
N ASN A 49 6.66 1.37 -11.03
CA ASN A 49 5.52 0.58 -10.57
C ASN A 49 4.78 1.25 -9.41
N LEU A 50 5.49 2.02 -8.58
CA LEU A 50 4.89 2.77 -7.46
C LEU A 50 4.08 3.98 -7.95
N LYS A 51 4.48 4.64 -9.04
CA LYS A 51 3.74 5.81 -9.58
C LYS A 51 2.41 5.46 -10.23
N VAL A 52 2.24 4.23 -10.70
CA VAL A 52 1.01 3.77 -11.40
C VAL A 52 -0.17 3.51 -10.44
N GLY A 53 0.08 3.39 -9.13
CA GLY A 53 -0.93 3.00 -8.14
C GLY A 53 -1.52 4.10 -7.26
N PHE A 54 -0.88 5.27 -7.21
CA PHE A 54 -1.23 6.34 -6.26
C PHE A 54 -1.72 7.63 -6.93
N MET A 55 -1.92 7.64 -8.25
CA MET A 55 -2.54 8.73 -9.02
C MET A 55 -3.92 8.31 -9.50
#